data_AF-A0A2P2MAA4-F1
#
_entry.id   AF-A0A2P2MAA4-F1
#
_cell.length_a   1.000
_cell.length_b   1.000
_cell.length_c   1.000
_cell.angle_alpha   90.00
_cell.angle_beta   90.00
_cell.angle_gamma   90.00
#
_symmetry.space_group_name_H-M   'P 1'
#
loop_
_entity.id
_entity.type
_entity.pdbx_description
1 polymer ?
#
loop_
_entity_poly.entity_id
_entity_poly.type
_entity_poly.pdbx_seq_one_letter_code
_entity_poly.pdbx_strand_id
1 'polypeptide(L)'
;MSTCLRSCFLLAWVLLLCVIFCNFASISAQNRRPKNVQVAVRANWEGTPLLLEAGELLSKEWKDLYWEFIEVWLNTEKDQADSYTAKDCLKRIIKHGHSVLREPLASLFGFSLTLRSASPRLVLYRQLAEESLSSFPLSDDIILNNAGGGISKNEINDEAKSDHLLVGINPKTPGGKCCWVDTGDALFFDVADLLFWLRSPTRLAGDSFQQPELFDFDHVHVTSHTGCPVAILYGALGTDCFREFHVILVDAAKEGRIKYVVRPVLPAGCEAKAGLCGAIGARDSLSLGGYGVELALKNMEYKAMDDSAVKKGVTLEDPRTEDLSQEVRGFIFSKILERRPELTTEIMAFRDYLLSSTVSDTLDVWELKDLGHQTAQRIVQASDPLQSMQEINQNFPSVVSSLSRMKLSDTVKDEITANQRMIPPGKSLMALNGALLNIEDIDLYL
;
A
#
# COMPACT_ATOMS: atom_id res chain seq x y z
N MET A 1 -12.96 71.90 -35.20
CA MET A 1 -13.78 70.65 -35.18
C MET A 1 -13.21 69.50 -36.02
N SER A 2 -12.02 69.61 -36.64
CA SER A 2 -11.46 68.56 -37.53
C SER A 2 -10.39 67.66 -36.90
N THR A 3 -9.82 68.02 -35.74
CA THR A 3 -8.73 67.27 -35.09
C THR A 3 -9.21 66.21 -34.09
N CYS A 4 -10.37 66.42 -33.46
CA CYS A 4 -10.93 65.47 -32.48
C CYS A 4 -11.48 64.20 -33.16
N LEU A 5 -12.10 64.33 -34.34
CA LEU A 5 -12.66 63.19 -35.07
C LEU A 5 -11.59 62.19 -35.54
N ARG A 6 -10.44 62.68 -36.02
CA ARG A 6 -9.34 61.82 -36.52
C ARG A 6 -8.67 61.00 -35.42
N SER A 7 -8.58 61.53 -34.20
CA SER A 7 -8.01 60.82 -33.05
C SER A 7 -8.89 59.66 -32.58
N CYS A 8 -10.21 59.86 -32.56
CA CYS A 8 -11.15 58.80 -32.21
C CYS A 8 -11.17 57.64 -33.22
N PHE A 9 -11.03 57.93 -34.52
CA PHE A 9 -10.95 56.89 -35.56
C PHE A 9 -9.66 56.07 -35.48
N LEU A 10 -8.52 56.69 -35.13
CA LEU A 10 -7.25 55.99 -34.92
C LEU A 10 -7.30 55.08 -33.67
N LEU A 11 -7.88 55.56 -32.56
CA LEU A 11 -8.07 54.73 -31.38
C LEU A 11 -9.00 53.54 -31.64
N ALA A 12 -10.08 53.75 -32.40
CA ALA A 12 -11.00 52.69 -32.77
C ALA A 12 -10.34 51.62 -33.65
N TRP A 13 -9.47 52.03 -34.59
CA TRP A 13 -8.72 51.11 -35.44
C TRP A 13 -7.67 50.32 -34.66
N VAL A 14 -6.97 50.96 -33.71
CA VAL A 14 -6.01 50.28 -32.83
C VAL A 14 -6.73 49.28 -31.92
N LEU A 15 -7.90 49.63 -31.39
CA LEU A 15 -8.73 48.71 -30.60
C LEU A 15 -9.22 47.53 -31.46
N LEU A 16 -9.64 47.78 -32.69
CA LEU A 16 -10.07 46.72 -33.61
C LEU A 16 -8.92 45.77 -33.96
N LEU A 17 -7.73 46.31 -34.23
CA LEU A 17 -6.52 45.53 -34.49
C LEU A 17 -6.09 44.71 -33.26
N CYS A 18 -6.16 45.29 -32.06
CA CYS A 18 -5.89 44.57 -30.81
C CYS A 18 -6.91 43.44 -30.57
N VAL A 19 -8.20 43.65 -30.86
CA VAL A 19 -9.22 42.61 -30.73
C VAL A 19 -9.00 41.48 -31.75
N ILE A 20 -8.60 41.81 -32.98
CA ILE A 20 -8.27 40.81 -34.00
C ILE A 20 -7.01 40.03 -33.61
N PHE A 21 -5.95 40.70 -33.13
CA PHE A 21 -4.71 40.06 -32.72
C PHE A 21 -4.88 39.17 -31.47
N CYS A 22 -5.71 39.59 -30.51
CA CYS A 22 -6.07 38.78 -29.34
C CYS A 22 -6.89 37.54 -29.69
N ASN A 23 -7.72 37.59 -30.75
CA ASN A 23 -8.50 36.43 -31.20
C ASN A 23 -7.64 35.38 -31.91
N PHE A 24 -6.54 35.75 -32.58
CA PHE A 24 -5.62 34.79 -33.20
C PHE A 24 -4.63 34.14 -32.21
N ALA A 25 -4.42 34.73 -31.03
CA ALA A 25 -3.49 34.21 -30.03
C ALA A 25 -4.09 33.07 -29.15
N SER A 26 -5.38 32.75 -29.31
CA SER A 26 -6.05 31.70 -28.53
C SER A 26 -6.14 30.37 -29.28
N ILE A 27 -5.01 29.91 -29.83
CA ILE A 27 -4.85 28.48 -30.10
C ILE A 27 -4.52 27.85 -28.74
N SER A 28 -5.56 27.48 -28.00
CA SER A 28 -5.42 26.65 -26.82
C SER A 28 -4.81 25.32 -27.26
N ALA A 29 -3.51 25.15 -27.04
CA ALA A 29 -2.85 23.86 -27.10
C ALA A 29 -3.53 22.98 -26.04
N GLN A 30 -4.47 22.17 -26.49
CA GLN A 30 -5.19 21.24 -25.64
C GLN A 30 -4.20 20.17 -25.20
N ASN A 31 -3.50 20.41 -24.09
CA ASN A 31 -2.69 19.42 -23.41
C ASN A 31 -3.61 18.25 -23.06
N ARG A 32 -3.65 17.23 -23.93
CA ARG A 32 -4.38 15.99 -23.68
C ARG A 32 -3.79 15.41 -22.40
N ARG A 33 -4.61 15.37 -21.34
CA ARG A 33 -4.23 14.71 -20.10
C ARG A 33 -3.83 13.28 -20.43
N PRO A 34 -2.70 12.78 -19.89
CA PRO A 34 -2.30 11.40 -20.12
C PRO A 34 -3.43 10.46 -19.67
N LYS A 35 -3.69 9.43 -20.47
CA LYS A 35 -4.66 8.40 -20.12
C LYS A 35 -4.02 7.52 -19.05
N ASN A 36 -4.45 7.68 -17.81
CA ASN A 36 -3.92 6.92 -16.69
C ASN A 36 -4.89 5.79 -16.31
N VAL A 37 -4.35 4.61 -16.05
CA VAL A 37 -5.07 3.48 -15.46
C VAL A 37 -4.71 3.40 -13.98
N GLN A 38 -5.72 3.32 -13.11
CA GLN A 38 -5.53 3.18 -11.67
C GLN A 38 -6.16 1.87 -11.21
N VAL A 39 -5.40 1.07 -10.47
CA VAL A 39 -5.84 -0.21 -9.90
C VAL A 39 -5.52 -0.17 -8.41
N ALA A 40 -6.45 -0.64 -7.58
CA ALA A 40 -6.28 -0.73 -6.14
C ALA A 40 -6.85 -2.06 -5.63
N VAL A 41 -6.07 -2.79 -4.84
CA VAL A 41 -6.53 -4.00 -4.13
C VAL A 41 -7.06 -3.62 -2.76
N ARG A 42 -8.27 -4.09 -2.43
CA ARG A 42 -8.94 -3.85 -1.15
C ARG A 42 -9.19 -5.15 -0.43
N ALA A 43 -9.00 -5.15 0.88
CA ALA A 43 -9.36 -6.25 1.75
C ALA A 43 -10.90 -6.36 1.90
N ASN A 44 -11.37 -7.54 2.29
CA ASN A 44 -12.78 -7.80 2.60
C ASN A 44 -13.17 -7.44 4.05
N TRP A 45 -12.27 -6.87 4.85
CA TRP A 45 -12.52 -6.43 6.22
C TRP A 45 -12.35 -4.91 6.41
N GLU A 46 -12.95 -4.37 7.47
CA GLU A 46 -12.80 -2.97 7.85
C GLU A 46 -11.36 -2.63 8.26
N GLY A 47 -10.96 -1.40 7.98
CA GLY A 47 -9.69 -0.82 8.35
C GLY A 47 -9.32 -1.12 9.81
N THR A 48 -8.03 -1.28 10.04
CA THR A 48 -7.44 -1.66 11.34
C THR A 48 -6.57 -0.51 11.87
N PRO A 49 -6.51 -0.26 13.19
CA PRO A 49 -5.72 0.86 13.67
C PRO A 49 -4.21 0.65 13.45
N LEU A 50 -3.54 1.63 12.86
CA LEU A 50 -2.09 1.58 12.61
C LEU A 50 -1.28 1.43 13.90
N LEU A 51 -1.75 1.99 15.01
CA LEU A 51 -1.09 1.85 16.31
C LEU A 51 -1.11 0.41 16.82
N LEU A 52 -2.22 -0.31 16.62
CA LEU A 52 -2.32 -1.72 16.99
C LEU A 52 -1.50 -2.59 16.03
N GLU A 53 -1.54 -2.30 14.73
CA GLU A 53 -0.72 -3.02 13.74
C GLU A 53 0.78 -2.87 14.02
N ALA A 54 1.21 -1.69 14.47
CA ALA A 54 2.59 -1.45 14.89
C ALA A 54 3.00 -2.36 16.04
N GLY A 55 2.16 -2.51 17.06
CA GLY A 55 2.40 -3.46 18.15
C GLY A 55 2.51 -4.90 17.65
N GLU A 56 1.59 -5.32 16.77
CA GLU A 56 1.62 -6.67 16.20
C GLU A 56 2.87 -6.94 15.34
N LEU A 57 3.31 -5.96 14.53
CA LEU A 57 4.54 -6.05 13.75
C LEU A 57 5.76 -6.25 14.66
N LEU A 58 5.85 -5.50 15.75
CA LEU A 58 6.94 -5.63 16.72
C LEU A 58 6.93 -6.99 17.42
N SER A 59 5.73 -7.48 17.77
CA SER A 59 5.56 -8.79 18.40
C SER A 59 5.98 -9.97 17.50
N LYS A 60 5.88 -9.81 16.17
CA LYS A 60 6.28 -10.81 15.19
C LYS A 60 7.79 -11.03 15.22
N GLU A 61 8.56 -9.96 15.43
CA GLU A 61 10.01 -10.05 15.60
C GLU A 61 10.35 -10.70 16.95
N TRP A 62 9.93 -10.08 18.06
CA TRP A 62 10.21 -10.54 19.41
C TRP A 62 9.04 -10.20 20.33
N LYS A 63 8.56 -11.18 21.12
CA LYS A 63 7.38 -11.02 21.99
C LYS A 63 7.52 -9.90 23.02
N ASP A 64 8.73 -9.66 23.52
CA ASP A 64 8.99 -8.62 24.55
C ASP A 64 8.83 -7.20 24.01
N LEU A 65 9.12 -6.98 22.71
CA LEU A 65 9.04 -5.65 22.08
C LEU A 65 7.61 -5.11 22.06
N TYR A 66 6.61 -5.99 22.09
CA TYR A 66 5.20 -5.60 22.22
C TYR A 66 4.97 -4.81 23.51
N TRP A 67 5.46 -5.34 24.64
CA TRP A 67 5.29 -4.73 25.95
C TRP A 67 6.15 -3.49 26.13
N GLU A 68 7.40 -3.51 25.66
CA GLU A 68 8.26 -2.33 25.65
C GLU A 68 7.63 -1.17 24.87
N PHE A 69 7.02 -1.47 23.72
CA PHE A 69 6.32 -0.47 22.91
C PHE A 69 5.08 0.10 23.63
N ILE A 70 4.27 -0.74 24.27
CA ILE A 70 3.13 -0.29 25.08
C ILE A 70 3.59 0.65 26.19
N GLU A 71 4.62 0.27 26.95
CA GLU A 71 5.15 1.06 28.05
C GLU A 71 5.70 2.41 27.57
N VAL A 72 6.48 2.43 26.48
CA VAL A 72 6.98 3.67 25.87
C VAL A 72 5.82 4.57 25.43
N TRP A 73 4.79 4.00 24.80
CA TRP A 73 3.62 4.76 24.36
C TRP A 73 2.86 5.35 25.55
N LEU A 74 2.59 4.54 26.58
CA LEU A 74 1.85 4.95 27.77
C LEU A 74 2.60 6.00 28.60
N ASN A 75 3.93 5.91 28.70
CA ASN A 75 4.73 6.84 29.50
C ASN A 75 5.00 8.19 28.81
N THR A 76 4.83 8.28 27.49
CA THR A 76 5.07 9.54 26.75
C THR A 76 3.86 10.50 26.81
N GLU A 77 2.77 10.13 27.46
CA GLU A 77 1.56 10.95 27.54
C GLU A 77 1.65 12.02 28.64
N LYS A 78 2.14 13.22 28.24
CA LYS A 78 1.73 14.54 28.77
C LYS A 78 2.29 15.75 28.00
N ASP A 79 3.36 15.61 27.23
CA ASP A 79 4.16 16.79 26.80
C ASP A 79 4.10 17.19 25.32
N GLN A 80 3.21 16.65 24.49
CA GLN A 80 3.11 17.10 23.09
C GLN A 80 1.69 17.52 22.72
N ALA A 81 1.45 18.81 22.95
CA ALA A 81 0.40 19.55 22.28
C ALA A 81 0.59 19.46 20.75
N ASP A 82 -0.51 19.13 20.09
CA ASP A 82 -0.83 19.49 18.71
C ASP A 82 0.01 18.86 17.58
N SER A 83 -0.41 17.68 17.14
CA SER A 83 -0.59 17.54 15.69
C SER A 83 -1.81 16.70 15.31
N TYR A 84 -2.71 17.34 14.56
CA TYR A 84 -4.04 16.87 14.17
C TYR A 84 -4.07 15.96 12.94
N THR A 85 -2.93 15.67 12.32
CA THR A 85 -2.91 14.98 11.02
C THR A 85 -2.55 13.50 11.14
N ALA A 86 -3.15 12.67 10.27
CA ALA A 86 -2.82 11.25 10.18
C ALA A 86 -1.32 11.00 9.94
N LYS A 87 -0.66 11.90 9.19
CA LYS A 87 0.77 11.84 8.91
C LYS A 87 1.62 11.98 10.17
N ASP A 88 1.24 12.87 11.09
CA ASP A 88 2.05 13.12 12.28
C ASP A 88 1.87 12.03 13.34
N CYS A 89 0.68 11.44 13.42
CA CYS A 89 0.50 10.22 14.19
C CYS A 89 1.31 9.05 13.63
N LEU A 90 1.34 8.86 12.30
CA LEU A 90 2.21 7.84 11.70
C LEU A 90 3.69 8.08 12.05
N LYS A 91 4.18 9.33 11.93
CA LYS A 91 5.55 9.68 12.36
C LYS A 91 5.78 9.38 13.83
N ARG A 92 4.79 9.64 14.69
CA ARG A 92 4.88 9.36 16.13
C ARG A 92 4.97 7.86 16.40
N ILE A 93 4.12 7.06 15.76
CA ILE A 93 4.16 5.58 15.85
C ILE A 93 5.53 5.07 15.40
N ILE A 94 6.01 5.53 14.25
CA ILE A 94 7.33 5.17 13.72
C ILE A 94 8.45 5.57 14.69
N LYS A 95 8.41 6.79 15.24
CA LYS A 95 9.40 7.27 16.21
C LYS A 95 9.47 6.38 17.46
N HIS A 96 8.32 5.95 17.99
CA HIS A 96 8.27 5.05 19.14
C HIS A 96 8.73 3.63 18.76
N GLY A 97 8.34 3.13 17.59
CA GLY A 97 8.86 1.86 17.06
C GLY A 97 10.39 1.87 16.90
N HIS A 98 10.96 2.96 16.40
CA HIS A 98 12.41 3.13 16.28
C HIS A 98 13.13 3.15 17.63
N SER A 99 12.49 3.61 18.71
CA SER A 99 13.11 3.60 20.04
C SER A 99 13.22 2.20 20.64
N VAL A 100 12.39 1.27 20.18
CA VAL A 100 12.34 -0.12 20.64
C VAL A 100 13.16 -1.04 19.72
N LEU A 101 13.21 -0.73 18.42
CA LEU A 101 13.96 -1.49 17.42
C LEU A 101 15.44 -1.11 17.34
N ARG A 102 16.28 -2.09 16.99
CA ARG A 102 17.68 -1.86 16.61
C ARG A 102 17.78 -1.61 15.10
N GLU A 103 18.77 -0.83 14.67
CA GLU A 103 19.12 -0.75 13.24
C GLU A 103 19.68 -2.12 12.78
N PRO A 104 19.32 -2.63 11.58
CA PRO A 104 18.65 -1.97 10.45
C PRO A 104 17.10 -2.11 10.42
N LEU A 105 16.50 -2.81 11.38
CA LEU A 105 15.06 -3.09 11.39
C LEU A 105 14.23 -1.82 11.59
N ALA A 106 14.73 -0.87 12.38
CA ALA A 106 14.08 0.42 12.55
C ALA A 106 13.86 1.13 11.20
N SER A 107 14.88 1.14 10.32
CA SER A 107 14.77 1.73 8.98
C SER A 107 13.70 1.08 8.09
N LEU A 108 13.37 -0.19 8.29
CA LEU A 108 12.34 -0.92 7.53
C LEU A 108 10.94 -0.82 8.16
N PHE A 109 10.85 -0.45 9.44
CA PHE A 109 9.60 -0.47 10.20
C PHE A 109 8.49 0.36 9.56
N GLY A 110 8.81 1.58 9.10
CA GLY A 110 7.83 2.44 8.43
C GLY A 110 7.30 1.86 7.12
N PHE A 111 8.15 1.16 6.36
CA PHE A 111 7.76 0.47 5.15
C PHE A 111 6.85 -0.73 5.47
N SER A 112 7.25 -1.58 6.42
CA SER A 112 6.46 -2.74 6.87
C SER A 112 5.09 -2.35 7.41
N LEU A 113 4.99 -1.25 8.16
CA LEU A 113 3.73 -0.72 8.65
C LEU A 113 2.82 -0.23 7.52
N THR A 114 3.40 0.30 6.44
CA THR A 114 2.64 0.74 5.25
C THR A 114 2.11 -0.43 4.42
N LEU A 115 2.75 -1.61 4.50
CA LEU A 115 2.27 -2.83 3.84
C LEU A 115 1.01 -3.42 4.50
N ARG A 116 0.72 -3.05 5.77
CA ARG A 116 -0.47 -3.51 6.51
C ARG A 116 -0.55 -5.04 6.69
N SER A 117 0.60 -5.73 6.70
CA SER A 117 0.69 -7.20 6.81
C SER A 117 0.19 -7.76 8.13
N ALA A 118 0.15 -6.96 9.20
CA ALA A 118 -0.38 -7.34 10.50
C ALA A 118 -1.91 -7.22 10.60
N SER A 119 -2.58 -6.66 9.59
CA SER A 119 -4.03 -6.45 9.62
C SER A 119 -4.86 -7.74 9.86
N PRO A 120 -4.57 -8.88 9.18
CA PRO A 120 -5.32 -10.12 9.41
C PRO A 120 -5.28 -10.61 10.85
N ARG A 121 -4.18 -10.35 11.56
CA ARG A 121 -4.01 -10.73 12.96
C ARG A 121 -4.92 -9.93 13.90
N LEU A 122 -5.14 -8.66 13.62
CA LEU A 122 -6.14 -7.86 14.34
C LEU A 122 -7.57 -8.29 14.02
N VAL A 123 -7.85 -8.75 12.79
CA VAL A 123 -9.15 -9.32 12.44
C VAL A 123 -9.42 -10.60 13.23
N LEU A 124 -8.40 -11.43 13.45
CA LEU A 124 -8.50 -12.60 14.33
C LEU A 124 -8.87 -12.19 15.77
N TYR A 125 -8.22 -11.17 16.34
CA TYR A 125 -8.59 -10.68 17.68
C TYR A 125 -10.00 -10.10 17.75
N ARG A 126 -10.52 -9.50 16.67
CA ARG A 126 -11.93 -9.08 16.59
C ARG A 126 -12.88 -10.27 16.70
N GLN A 127 -12.57 -11.37 16.04
CA GLN A 127 -13.38 -12.60 16.12
C GLN A 127 -13.38 -13.18 17.53
N LEU A 128 -12.19 -13.27 18.16
CA LEU A 128 -12.06 -13.70 19.55
C LEU A 128 -12.75 -12.76 20.55
N ALA A 129 -12.86 -11.48 20.22
CA ALA A 129 -13.60 -10.51 21.02
C ALA A 129 -15.11 -10.74 20.92
N GLU A 130 -15.62 -10.99 19.72
CA GLU A 130 -17.04 -11.32 19.50
C GLU A 130 -17.43 -12.65 20.17
N GLU A 131 -16.56 -13.66 20.13
CA GLU A 131 -16.74 -14.92 20.83
C GLU A 131 -16.78 -14.74 22.36
N SER A 132 -15.87 -13.92 22.90
CA SER A 132 -15.88 -13.55 24.32
C SER A 132 -17.18 -12.85 24.72
N LEU A 133 -17.65 -11.86 23.94
CA LEU A 133 -18.89 -11.13 24.22
C LEU A 133 -20.13 -12.02 24.12
N SER A 134 -20.19 -12.88 23.10
CA SER A 134 -21.34 -13.78 22.86
C SER A 134 -21.44 -14.94 23.85
N SER A 135 -20.33 -15.30 24.51
CA SER A 135 -20.31 -16.31 25.57
C SER A 135 -21.09 -15.88 26.83
N PHE A 136 -21.32 -14.57 27.00
CA PHE A 136 -22.01 -13.99 28.16
C PHE A 136 -23.15 -13.03 27.72
N PRO A 137 -24.28 -13.55 27.22
CA PRO A 137 -25.38 -12.71 26.77
C PRO A 137 -25.92 -11.86 27.93
N LEU A 138 -25.87 -10.53 27.77
CA LEU A 138 -26.45 -9.59 28.73
C LEU A 138 -27.98 -9.57 28.56
N SER A 139 -28.68 -9.37 29.67
CA SER A 139 -30.15 -9.37 29.77
C SER A 139 -30.88 -8.43 28.79
N ASP A 140 -30.19 -7.43 28.26
CA ASP A 140 -30.77 -6.43 27.35
C ASP A 140 -31.16 -7.01 25.98
N ASP A 141 -30.51 -8.09 25.53
CA ASP A 141 -30.88 -8.80 24.28
C ASP A 141 -32.15 -9.64 24.43
N ILE A 142 -32.54 -9.97 25.67
CA ILE A 142 -33.78 -10.72 25.97
C ILE A 142 -34.99 -9.78 25.90
N ILE A 143 -34.82 -8.49 26.18
CA ILE A 143 -35.93 -7.52 26.19
C ILE A 143 -36.36 -7.13 24.76
N LEU A 144 -35.42 -7.07 23.82
CA LEU A 144 -35.75 -6.79 22.40
C LEU A 144 -36.55 -7.92 21.74
N ASN A 145 -36.42 -9.16 22.23
CA ASN A 145 -37.13 -10.32 21.68
C ASN A 145 -38.50 -10.58 22.32
N ASN A 146 -38.83 -9.95 23.45
CA ASN A 146 -40.08 -10.21 24.18
C ASN A 146 -41.09 -9.05 24.19
N ALA A 147 -40.78 -7.89 23.61
CA ALA A 147 -41.69 -6.75 23.51
C ALA A 147 -42.18 -6.54 22.07
N GLY A 148 -43.06 -7.41 21.58
CA GLY A 148 -43.58 -7.31 20.20
C GLY A 148 -44.78 -8.20 19.88
N GLY A 149 -45.76 -8.32 20.79
CA GLY A 149 -47.05 -8.92 20.47
C GLY A 149 -47.95 -7.93 19.72
N GLY A 150 -48.13 -8.09 18.40
CA GLY A 150 -49.10 -7.30 17.62
C GLY A 150 -48.92 -7.38 16.10
N ILE A 151 -49.59 -8.36 15.50
CA ILE A 151 -49.88 -8.61 14.07
C ILE A 151 -49.64 -7.44 13.09
N SER A 152 -48.78 -7.66 12.09
CA SER A 152 -49.16 -7.56 10.67
C SER A 152 -48.21 -8.40 9.81
N LYS A 153 -48.75 -9.48 9.23
CA LYS A 153 -48.07 -10.32 8.24
C LYS A 153 -47.92 -9.52 6.95
N ASN A 154 -46.69 -9.35 6.47
CA ASN A 154 -46.40 -9.33 5.04
C ASN A 154 -45.07 -10.04 4.83
N GLU A 155 -45.10 -10.91 3.83
CA GLU A 155 -44.14 -11.95 3.51
C GLU A 155 -42.77 -11.36 3.15
N ILE A 156 -41.74 -11.75 3.91
CA ILE A 156 -40.40 -12.01 3.38
C ILE A 156 -39.99 -13.35 3.99
N ASN A 157 -40.31 -14.43 3.28
CA ASN A 157 -39.53 -15.65 3.42
C ASN A 157 -38.19 -15.36 2.77
N ASP A 158 -37.10 -15.44 3.53
CA ASP A 158 -35.94 -16.26 3.16
C ASP A 158 -34.95 -16.30 4.34
N GLU A 159 -34.83 -17.49 4.91
CA GLU A 159 -33.60 -18.07 5.48
C GLU A 159 -32.75 -17.24 6.45
N ALA A 160 -33.24 -17.01 7.67
CA ALA A 160 -32.37 -16.76 8.83
C ALA A 160 -31.74 -18.08 9.32
N LYS A 161 -30.86 -18.65 8.49
CA LYS A 161 -30.04 -19.81 8.83
C LYS A 161 -28.60 -19.32 8.94
N SER A 162 -28.15 -19.05 10.17
CA SER A 162 -26.74 -18.83 10.54
C SER A 162 -25.96 -18.01 9.51
N ASP A 163 -26.25 -16.71 9.41
CA ASP A 163 -25.43 -15.85 8.57
C ASP A 163 -24.00 -15.89 9.13
N HIS A 164 -23.08 -16.32 8.30
CA HIS A 164 -21.70 -16.65 8.65
C HIS A 164 -21.08 -15.56 9.52
N LEU A 165 -20.32 -15.96 10.54
CA LEU A 165 -19.40 -15.13 11.35
C LEU A 165 -19.09 -13.82 10.64
N LEU A 166 -19.51 -12.67 11.18
CA LEU A 166 -19.33 -11.34 10.58
C LEU A 166 -17.83 -11.00 10.47
N VAL A 167 -17.14 -11.67 9.54
CA VAL A 167 -15.69 -11.56 9.37
C VAL A 167 -15.39 -10.14 8.93
N GLY A 168 -14.75 -9.38 9.81
CA GLY A 168 -14.21 -8.07 9.47
C GLY A 168 -15.05 -6.87 9.89
N ILE A 169 -16.15 -7.04 10.64
CA ILE A 169 -16.85 -5.93 11.31
C ILE A 169 -16.29 -5.76 12.72
N ASN A 170 -16.11 -4.53 13.17
CA ASN A 170 -15.71 -4.27 14.56
C ASN A 170 -16.82 -4.69 15.56
N PRO A 171 -16.48 -5.40 16.66
CA PRO A 171 -17.47 -5.87 17.62
C PRO A 171 -18.18 -4.68 18.28
N LYS A 172 -19.47 -4.86 18.60
CA LYS A 172 -20.25 -3.87 19.33
C LYS A 172 -20.25 -4.21 20.81
N THR A 173 -19.74 -3.29 21.61
CA THR A 173 -19.66 -3.46 23.06
C THR A 173 -20.88 -2.91 23.78
N PRO A 174 -21.40 -3.61 24.80
CA PRO A 174 -22.48 -3.14 25.65
C PRO A 174 -22.17 -1.79 26.31
N GLY A 175 -23.18 -0.92 26.42
CA GLY A 175 -23.06 0.36 27.13
C GLY A 175 -22.01 1.34 26.57
N GLY A 176 -21.50 1.10 25.35
CA GLY A 176 -20.45 1.91 24.73
C GLY A 176 -19.09 1.85 25.45
N LYS A 177 -18.83 0.80 26.24
CA LYS A 177 -17.56 0.56 26.94
C LYS A 177 -16.52 -0.01 25.97
N CYS A 178 -15.33 0.58 25.91
CA CYS A 178 -14.34 0.22 24.87
C CYS A 178 -13.31 -0.84 25.28
N CYS A 179 -13.26 -1.17 26.56
CA CYS A 179 -12.33 -2.15 27.12
C CYS A 179 -13.09 -3.05 28.08
N TRP A 180 -12.69 -4.32 28.14
CA TRP A 180 -13.18 -5.26 29.15
C TRP A 180 -12.15 -6.34 29.43
N VAL A 181 -12.28 -6.99 30.59
CA VAL A 181 -11.45 -8.12 30.98
C VAL A 181 -12.30 -9.39 31.00
N ASP A 182 -11.85 -10.39 30.26
CA ASP A 182 -12.42 -11.73 30.25
C ASP A 182 -11.60 -12.65 31.16
N THR A 183 -12.29 -13.30 32.09
CA THR A 183 -11.72 -14.24 33.06
C THR A 183 -12.18 -15.68 32.84
N GLY A 184 -13.05 -15.91 31.84
CA GLY A 184 -13.65 -17.19 31.47
C GLY A 184 -14.93 -17.52 32.22
N ASP A 185 -15.13 -16.90 33.39
CA ASP A 185 -16.35 -16.98 34.19
C ASP A 185 -17.16 -15.68 34.18
N ALA A 186 -16.49 -14.54 33.98
CA ALA A 186 -17.14 -13.23 33.92
C ALA A 186 -16.40 -12.25 33.00
N LEU A 187 -17.17 -11.27 32.50
CA LEU A 187 -16.67 -10.10 31.79
C LEU A 187 -16.73 -8.86 32.70
N PHE A 188 -15.61 -8.16 32.85
CA PHE A 188 -15.52 -6.94 33.64
C PHE A 188 -15.31 -5.72 32.73
N PHE A 189 -16.31 -4.86 32.64
CA PHE A 189 -16.26 -3.61 31.86
C PHE A 189 -15.84 -2.39 32.69
N ASP A 190 -15.84 -2.53 34.03
CA ASP A 190 -15.52 -1.47 34.98
C ASP A 190 -14.38 -1.90 35.91
N VAL A 191 -13.47 -0.95 36.14
CA VAL A 191 -12.25 -1.17 36.95
C VAL A 191 -12.58 -1.55 38.39
N ALA A 192 -13.66 -0.98 38.96
CA ALA A 192 -14.06 -1.24 40.33
C ALA A 192 -14.44 -2.72 40.56
N ASP A 193 -15.16 -3.32 39.62
CA ASP A 193 -15.61 -4.72 39.71
C ASP A 193 -14.43 -5.66 39.52
N LEU A 194 -13.52 -5.34 38.58
CA LEU A 194 -12.28 -6.09 38.40
C LEU A 194 -11.42 -6.10 39.67
N LEU A 195 -11.28 -4.95 40.34
CA LEU A 195 -10.53 -4.86 41.60
C LEU A 195 -11.14 -5.72 42.71
N PHE A 196 -12.47 -5.84 42.74
CA PHE A 196 -13.15 -6.73 43.69
C PHE A 196 -12.86 -8.20 43.39
N TRP A 197 -12.89 -8.61 42.12
CA TRP A 197 -12.51 -9.95 41.69
C TRP A 197 -11.04 -10.27 42.03
N LEU A 198 -10.12 -9.35 41.73
CA LEU A 198 -8.68 -9.50 42.02
C LEU A 198 -8.34 -9.61 43.51
N ARG A 199 -9.18 -9.09 44.40
CA ARG A 199 -9.02 -9.17 45.86
C ARG A 199 -9.68 -10.40 46.46
N SER A 200 -10.57 -11.05 45.72
CA SER A 200 -11.23 -12.27 46.18
C SER A 200 -10.19 -13.39 46.23
N PRO A 201 -10.04 -14.11 47.35
CA PRO A 201 -9.08 -15.19 47.44
C PRO A 201 -9.43 -16.24 46.37
N THR A 202 -8.43 -16.58 45.56
CA THR A 202 -8.50 -17.62 44.53
C THR A 202 -9.17 -18.85 45.13
N ARG A 203 -10.43 -19.12 44.74
CA ARG A 203 -11.12 -20.32 45.21
C ARG A 203 -10.32 -21.52 44.73
N LEU A 204 -9.81 -22.28 45.68
CA LEU A 204 -8.97 -23.46 45.46
C LEU A 204 -9.59 -24.34 44.36
N ALA A 205 -8.72 -24.79 43.46
CA ALA A 205 -8.98 -25.60 42.26
C ALA A 205 -9.76 -26.90 42.56
N GLY A 206 -11.08 -26.78 42.74
CA GLY A 206 -11.99 -27.89 42.99
C GLY A 206 -13.25 -27.88 42.12
N ASP A 207 -13.62 -26.74 41.55
CA ASP A 207 -14.66 -26.65 40.53
C ASP A 207 -14.01 -26.48 39.16
N SER A 208 -14.58 -27.13 38.15
CA SER A 208 -14.15 -27.12 36.75
C SER A 208 -14.26 -25.70 36.15
N PHE A 209 -13.34 -24.81 36.51
CA PHE A 209 -13.21 -23.50 35.90
C PHE A 209 -12.72 -23.68 34.47
N GLN A 210 -13.58 -23.36 33.51
CA GLN A 210 -13.20 -23.28 32.11
C GLN A 210 -12.45 -21.97 31.92
N GLN A 211 -11.12 -22.01 32.11
CA GLN A 211 -10.26 -20.86 31.84
C GLN A 211 -10.39 -20.46 30.36
N PRO A 212 -10.27 -19.16 30.03
CA PRO A 212 -10.20 -18.73 28.65
C PRO A 212 -9.10 -19.49 27.90
N GLU A 213 -9.43 -19.97 26.70
CA GLU A 213 -8.45 -20.62 25.84
C GLU A 213 -7.37 -19.60 25.44
N LEU A 214 -6.10 -20.01 25.60
CA LEU A 214 -4.95 -19.21 25.22
C LEU A 214 -4.27 -19.81 23.99
N PHE A 215 -3.88 -18.94 23.07
CA PHE A 215 -3.22 -19.33 21.83
C PHE A 215 -1.75 -18.91 21.84
N ASP A 216 -0.92 -19.57 21.02
CA ASP A 216 0.53 -19.27 20.92
C ASP A 216 0.83 -17.83 20.50
N PHE A 217 -0.13 -17.22 19.79
CA PHE A 217 -0.07 -15.86 19.34
C PHE A 217 -0.51 -14.83 20.37
N ASP A 218 -1.12 -15.22 21.49
CA ASP A 218 -1.58 -14.27 22.51
C ASP A 218 -0.40 -13.55 23.19
N HIS A 219 -0.61 -12.27 23.50
CA HIS A 219 0.39 -11.47 24.21
C HIS A 219 0.29 -11.72 25.71
N VAL A 220 1.09 -12.65 26.21
CA VAL A 220 1.21 -12.93 27.65
C VAL A 220 2.24 -11.99 28.26
N HIS A 221 1.91 -11.34 29.37
CA HIS A 221 2.82 -10.43 30.06
C HIS A 221 3.99 -11.18 30.69
N VAL A 222 5.20 -10.61 30.58
CA VAL A 222 6.48 -11.23 30.97
C VAL A 222 6.52 -11.69 32.43
N THR A 223 5.82 -11.00 33.33
CA THR A 223 5.79 -11.31 34.77
C THR A 223 4.75 -12.37 35.16
N SER A 224 4.05 -12.96 34.20
CA SER A 224 2.99 -13.95 34.48
C SER A 224 3.57 -15.30 34.87
N HIS A 225 3.02 -15.91 35.92
CA HIS A 225 3.46 -17.22 36.42
C HIS A 225 2.50 -18.35 35.98
N THR A 226 3.02 -19.58 35.93
CA THR A 226 2.21 -20.77 35.62
C THR A 226 1.27 -21.13 36.78
N GLY A 227 0.02 -21.46 36.48
CA GLY A 227 -0.97 -21.90 37.47
C GLY A 227 -1.84 -20.78 38.06
N CYS A 228 -1.60 -19.53 37.69
CA CYS A 228 -2.47 -18.40 38.04
C CYS A 228 -3.72 -18.37 37.14
N PRO A 229 -4.86 -17.85 37.64
CA PRO A 229 -6.04 -17.61 36.81
C PRO A 229 -5.72 -16.63 35.68
N VAL A 230 -6.30 -16.85 34.51
CA VAL A 230 -6.07 -16.05 33.30
C VAL A 230 -7.01 -14.85 33.30
N ALA A 231 -6.47 -13.67 32.99
CA ALA A 231 -7.24 -12.46 32.74
C ALA A 231 -6.82 -11.87 31.38
N ILE A 232 -7.75 -11.87 30.44
CA ILE A 232 -7.55 -11.38 29.07
C ILE A 232 -8.15 -9.97 28.95
N LEU A 233 -7.31 -8.97 28.71
CA LEU A 233 -7.75 -7.62 28.41
C LEU A 233 -8.04 -7.49 26.91
N TYR A 234 -9.28 -7.17 26.61
CA TYR A 234 -9.71 -6.70 25.30
C TYR A 234 -9.76 -5.17 25.31
N GLY A 235 -9.01 -4.54 24.41
CA GLY A 235 -9.02 -3.08 24.27
C GLY A 235 -7.94 -2.56 23.33
N ALA A 236 -8.03 -1.27 22.99
CA ALA A 236 -7.10 -0.63 22.07
C ALA A 236 -6.12 0.27 22.82
N LEU A 237 -4.82 0.09 22.55
CA LEU A 237 -3.78 1.04 22.93
C LEU A 237 -4.13 2.44 22.40
N GLY A 238 -4.01 3.45 23.27
CA GLY A 238 -4.41 4.84 22.99
C GLY A 238 -5.82 5.21 23.47
N THR A 239 -6.59 4.28 24.03
CA THR A 239 -7.78 4.60 24.82
C THR A 239 -7.42 4.79 26.29
N ASP A 240 -8.13 5.67 27.00
CA ASP A 240 -7.93 5.88 28.44
C ASP A 240 -8.25 4.62 29.24
N CYS A 241 -9.30 3.88 28.86
CA CYS A 241 -9.67 2.63 29.54
C CYS A 241 -8.56 1.57 29.45
N PHE A 242 -7.85 1.48 28.33
CA PHE A 242 -6.75 0.53 28.19
C PHE A 242 -5.66 0.81 29.21
N ARG A 243 -5.28 2.08 29.40
CA ARG A 243 -4.29 2.49 30.40
C ARG A 243 -4.71 2.10 31.81
N GLU A 244 -5.96 2.40 32.19
CA GLU A 244 -6.46 2.11 33.54
C GLU A 244 -6.44 0.61 33.85
N PHE A 245 -6.97 -0.21 32.94
CA PHE A 245 -6.96 -1.66 33.10
C PHE A 245 -5.54 -2.24 33.08
N HIS A 246 -4.70 -1.75 32.17
CA HIS A 246 -3.32 -2.22 32.00
C HIS A 246 -2.50 -2.07 33.28
N VAL A 247 -2.52 -0.88 33.91
CA VAL A 247 -1.77 -0.63 35.15
C VAL A 247 -2.16 -1.63 36.25
N ILE A 248 -3.45 -1.85 36.44
CA ILE A 248 -3.98 -2.73 37.48
C ILE A 248 -3.63 -4.20 37.22
N LEU A 249 -3.75 -4.63 35.96
CA LEU A 249 -3.47 -6.02 35.58
C LEU A 249 -1.97 -6.31 35.60
N VAL A 250 -1.10 -5.36 35.24
CA VAL A 250 0.35 -5.48 35.37
C VAL A 250 0.75 -5.63 36.84
N ASP A 251 0.19 -4.81 37.73
CA ASP A 251 0.48 -4.90 39.17
C ASP A 251 0.01 -6.24 39.77
N ALA A 252 -1.19 -6.69 39.40
CA ALA A 252 -1.70 -7.99 39.81
C ALA A 252 -0.86 -9.17 39.27
N ALA A 253 -0.35 -9.06 38.04
CA ALA A 253 0.53 -10.07 37.44
C ALA A 253 1.90 -10.10 38.13
N LYS A 254 2.48 -8.94 38.47
CA LYS A 254 3.74 -8.83 39.23
C LYS A 254 3.62 -9.48 40.62
N GLU A 255 2.47 -9.35 41.26
CA GLU A 255 2.17 -10.02 42.53
C GLU A 255 1.87 -11.52 42.40
N GLY A 256 1.88 -12.07 41.18
CA GLY A 256 1.62 -13.48 40.91
C GLY A 256 0.16 -13.90 41.13
N ARG A 257 -0.78 -12.94 41.12
CA ARG A 257 -2.21 -13.23 41.32
C ARG A 257 -2.90 -13.71 40.04
N ILE A 258 -2.45 -13.24 38.88
CA ILE A 258 -3.06 -13.53 37.58
C ILE A 258 -2.00 -13.81 36.51
N LYS A 259 -2.42 -14.50 35.45
CA LYS A 259 -1.75 -14.52 34.16
C LYS A 259 -2.40 -13.47 33.27
N TYR A 260 -1.68 -12.37 33.03
CA TYR A 260 -2.20 -11.23 32.26
C TYR A 260 -1.92 -11.42 30.78
N VAL A 261 -2.98 -11.30 29.96
CA VAL A 261 -2.94 -11.42 28.50
C VAL A 261 -3.63 -10.22 27.87
N VAL A 262 -3.14 -9.76 26.71
CA VAL A 262 -3.79 -8.70 25.92
C VAL A 262 -4.19 -9.23 24.55
N ARG A 263 -5.45 -8.97 24.19
CA ARG A 263 -5.98 -9.14 22.83
C ARG A 263 -6.40 -7.77 22.29
N PRO A 264 -5.60 -7.15 21.40
CA PRO A 264 -5.88 -5.80 20.95
C PRO A 264 -7.10 -5.77 20.04
N VAL A 265 -8.09 -4.96 20.43
CA VAL A 265 -9.31 -4.75 19.66
C VAL A 265 -9.79 -3.32 19.85
N LEU A 266 -10.21 -2.68 18.75
CA LEU A 266 -10.92 -1.40 18.79
C LEU A 266 -12.39 -1.65 18.44
N PRO A 267 -13.31 -1.65 19.42
CA PRO A 267 -14.73 -1.83 19.15
C PRO A 267 -15.36 -0.71 18.31
N ALA A 268 -16.48 -1.01 17.67
CA ALA A 268 -17.22 -0.03 16.90
C ALA A 268 -17.74 1.11 17.80
N GLY A 269 -17.51 2.36 17.40
CA GLY A 269 -17.93 3.54 18.17
C GLY A 269 -16.92 4.01 19.22
N CYS A 270 -15.79 3.31 19.35
CA CYS A 270 -14.69 3.68 20.26
C CYS A 270 -13.62 4.54 19.58
N GLU A 271 -13.76 4.87 18.30
CA GLU A 271 -12.78 5.65 17.53
C GLU A 271 -12.60 7.08 18.07
N ALA A 272 -13.65 7.64 18.68
CA ALA A 272 -13.57 8.96 19.32
C ALA A 272 -12.93 8.92 20.72
N LYS A 273 -12.90 7.72 21.35
CA LYS A 273 -12.34 7.49 22.70
C LYS A 273 -10.92 6.95 22.65
N ALA A 274 -10.55 6.28 21.56
CA ALA A 274 -9.16 6.05 21.20
C ALA A 274 -8.61 7.41 20.80
N GLY A 275 -7.69 7.96 21.60
CA GLY A 275 -7.11 9.28 21.39
C GLY A 275 -6.56 9.47 19.97
N LEU A 276 -6.07 10.65 19.66
CA LEU A 276 -5.82 11.13 18.29
C LEU A 276 -5.15 10.14 17.31
N CYS A 277 -4.23 9.29 17.78
CA CYS A 277 -3.54 8.29 16.95
C CYS A 277 -4.12 6.86 17.02
N GLY A 278 -4.97 6.56 18.01
CA GLY A 278 -5.46 5.21 18.29
C GLY A 278 -6.52 4.70 17.30
N ALA A 279 -7.17 5.59 16.54
CA ALA A 279 -8.19 5.22 15.54
C ALA A 279 -7.73 5.38 14.08
N ILE A 280 -6.47 5.77 13.83
CA ILE A 280 -6.01 6.06 12.47
C ILE A 280 -5.89 4.76 11.67
N GLY A 281 -6.48 4.77 10.47
CA GLY A 281 -6.52 3.60 9.60
C GLY A 281 -7.58 2.58 9.98
N ALA A 282 -8.34 2.82 11.07
CA ALA A 282 -9.45 1.97 11.51
C ALA A 282 -10.75 2.17 10.71
N ARG A 283 -10.79 3.20 9.87
CA ARG A 283 -11.96 3.55 9.03
C ARG A 283 -11.77 3.06 7.61
N ASP A 284 -12.90 2.86 6.92
CA ASP A 284 -13.01 2.45 5.51
C ASP A 284 -12.43 1.06 5.20
N SER A 285 -12.64 0.59 3.96
CA SER A 285 -12.03 -0.65 3.47
C SER A 285 -10.51 -0.50 3.38
N LEU A 286 -9.77 -1.48 3.89
CA LEU A 286 -8.32 -1.45 3.88
C LEU A 286 -7.76 -1.63 2.45
N SER A 287 -6.93 -0.70 2.00
CA SER A 287 -6.12 -0.89 0.78
C SER A 287 -4.86 -1.66 1.14
N LEU A 288 -4.60 -2.75 0.43
CA LEU A 288 -3.45 -3.61 0.70
C LEU A 288 -2.23 -3.15 -0.10
N GLY A 289 -1.03 -3.43 0.42
CA GLY A 289 0.23 -3.25 -0.31
C GLY A 289 0.67 -4.54 -1.00
N GLY A 290 1.87 -4.53 -1.56
CA GLY A 290 2.59 -5.76 -1.91
C GLY A 290 2.09 -6.56 -3.11
N TYR A 291 1.31 -5.96 -4.03
CA TYR A 291 0.93 -6.58 -5.29
C TYR A 291 1.53 -5.84 -6.49
N GLY A 292 1.75 -6.57 -7.59
CA GLY A 292 2.07 -6.01 -8.89
C GLY A 292 0.82 -5.89 -9.77
N VAL A 293 0.81 -4.91 -10.68
CA VAL A 293 -0.25 -4.76 -11.69
C VAL A 293 0.41 -4.83 -13.06
N GLU A 294 -0.11 -5.70 -13.92
CA GLU A 294 0.30 -5.78 -15.31
C GLU A 294 -0.82 -5.36 -16.27
N LEU A 295 -0.43 -4.75 -17.39
CA LEU A 295 -1.33 -4.45 -18.50
C LEU A 295 -0.93 -5.30 -19.70
N ALA A 296 -1.50 -6.49 -19.78
CA ALA A 296 -1.22 -7.42 -20.87
C ALA A 296 -1.88 -6.98 -22.19
N LEU A 297 -1.11 -6.94 -23.27
CA LEU A 297 -1.61 -6.71 -24.63
C LEU A 297 -2.20 -8.01 -25.18
N LYS A 298 -3.53 -8.12 -25.18
CA LYS A 298 -4.25 -9.35 -25.59
C LYS A 298 -4.10 -9.70 -27.08
N ASN A 299 -3.97 -8.72 -27.97
CA ASN A 299 -3.82 -8.96 -29.41
C ASN A 299 -2.34 -8.92 -29.79
N MET A 300 -1.64 -10.04 -29.63
CA MET A 300 -0.29 -10.23 -30.19
C MET A 300 -0.31 -10.78 -31.63
N GLU A 301 -1.46 -11.26 -32.10
CA GLU A 301 -1.61 -12.12 -33.29
C GLU A 301 -1.55 -11.41 -34.65
N TYR A 302 -1.59 -10.08 -34.72
CA TYR A 302 -1.43 -9.37 -36.00
C TYR A 302 0.04 -9.23 -36.44
N LYS A 303 0.99 -9.80 -35.69
CA LYS A 303 2.40 -9.92 -36.07
C LYS A 303 2.70 -11.29 -36.68
N ALA A 304 1.94 -11.67 -37.72
CA ALA A 304 2.34 -12.81 -38.54
C ALA A 304 3.69 -12.45 -39.21
N MET A 305 4.75 -13.05 -38.68
CA MET A 305 6.14 -12.81 -39.07
C MET A 305 6.37 -13.35 -40.48
N ASP A 306 6.76 -12.47 -41.40
CA ASP A 306 7.22 -12.88 -42.72
C ASP A 306 8.75 -13.02 -42.70
N ASP A 307 9.22 -14.23 -42.39
CA ASP A 307 10.65 -14.58 -42.33
C ASP A 307 11.32 -14.64 -43.73
N SER A 308 10.60 -14.30 -44.81
CA SER A 308 11.07 -14.53 -46.17
C SER A 308 12.01 -13.45 -46.75
N ALA A 309 12.29 -12.37 -46.02
CA ALA A 309 13.18 -11.29 -46.50
C ALA A 309 14.56 -11.29 -45.83
N VAL A 310 15.30 -12.40 -45.92
CA VAL A 310 16.74 -12.43 -45.58
C VAL A 310 17.53 -11.66 -46.64
N LYS A 311 17.61 -10.33 -46.51
CA LYS A 311 18.66 -9.54 -47.21
C LYS A 311 19.93 -9.56 -46.37
N LYS A 312 20.93 -10.28 -46.87
CA LYS A 312 22.30 -10.25 -46.34
C LYS A 312 22.85 -8.81 -46.38
N GLY A 313 23.30 -8.33 -45.23
CA GLY A 313 24.32 -7.29 -45.09
C GLY A 313 23.91 -5.90 -45.56
N VAL A 314 23.35 -5.10 -44.66
CA VAL A 314 23.46 -3.64 -44.76
C VAL A 314 24.61 -3.24 -43.84
N THR A 315 25.75 -2.90 -44.46
CA THR A 315 26.83 -2.17 -43.81
C THR A 315 26.28 -0.88 -43.23
N LEU A 316 26.46 -0.71 -41.92
CA LEU A 316 26.15 0.52 -41.17
C LEU A 316 26.97 1.68 -41.74
N GLU A 317 26.39 2.45 -42.67
CA GLU A 317 26.87 3.79 -42.99
C GLU A 317 26.38 4.81 -41.96
N ASP A 318 27.14 5.91 -41.87
CA ASP A 318 27.11 7.06 -40.95
C ASP A 318 25.70 7.45 -40.39
N PRO A 319 25.53 7.70 -39.07
CA PRO A 319 24.25 8.13 -38.46
C PRO A 319 23.69 9.47 -38.96
N ARG A 320 24.43 10.21 -39.81
CA ARG A 320 23.91 11.41 -40.48
C ARG A 320 23.16 11.10 -41.78
N THR A 321 23.10 9.83 -42.17
CA THR A 321 22.33 9.34 -43.31
C THR A 321 21.41 8.20 -42.87
N GLU A 322 20.63 8.39 -41.80
CA GLU A 322 19.36 7.65 -41.72
C GLU A 322 18.51 8.05 -42.92
N ASP A 323 17.98 7.08 -43.64
CA ASP A 323 17.20 7.30 -44.86
C ASP A 323 15.93 8.11 -44.54
N LEU A 324 16.03 9.45 -44.62
CA LEU A 324 14.95 10.40 -44.41
C LEU A 324 13.80 10.19 -45.42
N SER A 325 13.96 9.31 -46.41
CA SER A 325 12.89 8.90 -47.32
C SER A 325 11.88 7.93 -46.68
N GLN A 326 12.21 7.32 -45.55
CA GLN A 326 11.31 6.40 -44.86
C GLN A 326 10.07 7.14 -44.35
N GLU A 327 8.90 6.62 -44.70
CA GLU A 327 7.63 7.20 -44.30
C GLU A 327 7.35 6.91 -42.83
N VAL A 328 7.39 7.94 -42.00
CA VAL A 328 7.02 7.86 -40.58
C VAL A 328 5.60 8.40 -40.45
N ARG A 329 4.61 7.49 -40.38
CA ARG A 329 3.17 7.79 -40.13
C ARG A 329 2.56 8.80 -41.12
N GLY A 330 2.85 8.65 -42.41
CA GLY A 330 2.34 9.56 -43.45
C GLY A 330 3.26 10.74 -43.78
N PHE A 331 4.39 10.87 -43.07
CA PHE A 331 5.35 11.96 -43.29
C PHE A 331 6.66 11.43 -43.87
N ILE A 332 7.05 12.00 -45.00
CA ILE A 332 8.38 11.80 -45.62
C ILE A 332 9.24 12.98 -45.19
N PHE A 333 10.09 12.76 -44.19
CA PHE A 333 10.87 13.83 -43.56
C PHE A 333 11.91 14.44 -44.51
N SER A 334 12.42 13.69 -45.49
CA SER A 334 13.29 14.23 -46.55
C SER A 334 12.60 15.33 -47.35
N LYS A 335 11.37 15.11 -47.81
CA LYS A 335 10.58 16.11 -48.55
C LYS A 335 10.18 17.32 -47.69
N ILE A 336 10.00 17.14 -46.38
CA ILE A 336 9.66 18.24 -45.47
C ILE A 336 10.88 19.12 -45.23
N LEU A 337 12.04 18.51 -45.01
CA LEU A 337 13.33 19.19 -44.88
C LEU A 337 13.73 19.93 -46.16
N GLU A 338 13.47 19.34 -47.34
CA GLU A 338 13.68 20.00 -48.64
C GLU A 338 12.78 21.24 -48.84
N ARG A 339 11.55 21.21 -48.31
CA ARG A 339 10.57 22.30 -48.48
C ARG A 339 10.69 23.39 -47.41
N ARG A 340 11.22 23.05 -46.23
CA ARG A 340 11.32 23.93 -45.05
C ARG A 340 12.66 23.73 -44.32
N PRO A 341 13.79 24.08 -44.95
CA PRO A 341 15.12 23.95 -44.34
C PRO A 341 15.29 24.82 -43.09
N GLU A 342 14.53 25.91 -42.95
CA GLU A 342 14.57 26.80 -41.80
C GLU A 342 14.13 26.17 -40.47
N LEU A 343 13.37 25.06 -40.50
CA LEU A 343 12.76 24.43 -39.32
C LEU A 343 13.39 23.08 -38.96
N THR A 344 14.62 22.84 -39.40
CA THR A 344 15.31 21.53 -39.29
C THR A 344 15.27 20.95 -37.87
N THR A 345 15.54 21.77 -36.84
CA THR A 345 15.57 21.33 -35.43
C THR A 345 14.19 20.92 -34.92
N GLU A 346 13.15 21.66 -35.31
CA GLU A 346 11.76 21.40 -34.89
C GLU A 346 11.18 20.20 -35.63
N ILE A 347 11.54 20.02 -36.91
CA ILE A 347 11.16 18.86 -37.71
C ILE A 347 11.80 17.58 -37.13
N MET A 348 13.06 17.65 -36.70
CA MET A 348 13.71 16.52 -36.03
C MET A 348 13.07 16.22 -34.66
N ALA A 349 12.79 17.24 -33.85
CA ALA A 349 12.08 17.04 -32.58
C ALA A 349 10.67 16.45 -32.78
N PHE A 350 9.96 16.84 -33.84
CA PHE A 350 8.66 16.30 -34.20
C PHE A 350 8.74 14.84 -34.68
N ARG A 351 9.78 14.49 -35.45
CA ARG A 351 10.08 13.10 -35.82
C ARG A 351 10.28 12.25 -34.57
N ASP A 352 11.11 12.71 -33.65
CA ASP A 352 11.42 11.99 -32.41
C ASP A 352 10.18 11.84 -31.51
N TYR A 353 9.29 12.83 -31.51
CA TYR A 353 7.99 12.74 -30.87
C TYR A 353 7.06 11.71 -31.52
N LEU A 354 6.98 11.66 -32.86
CA LEU A 354 6.16 10.66 -33.56
C LEU A 354 6.66 9.24 -33.37
N LEU A 355 7.98 9.07 -33.18
CA LEU A 355 8.61 7.79 -32.93
C LEU A 355 8.43 7.30 -31.49
N SER A 356 8.38 8.22 -30.51
CA SER A 356 8.20 7.90 -29.09
C SER A 356 6.73 7.81 -28.66
N SER A 357 5.82 8.54 -29.32
CA SER A 357 4.42 8.64 -28.89
C SER A 357 3.58 7.39 -29.14
N THR A 358 4.12 6.35 -29.77
CA THR A 358 3.36 5.13 -30.10
C THR A 358 4.15 3.85 -30.08
N VAL A 359 3.50 2.82 -29.53
CA VAL A 359 3.84 1.42 -29.72
C VAL A 359 3.89 1.15 -31.23
N SER A 360 5.08 0.89 -31.78
CA SER A 360 5.23 0.53 -33.19
C SER A 360 4.62 -0.85 -33.43
N ASP A 361 3.63 -0.93 -34.32
CA ASP A 361 2.98 -2.18 -34.71
C ASP A 361 3.91 -3.08 -35.56
N THR A 362 4.96 -2.52 -36.17
CA THR A 362 5.94 -3.25 -36.98
C THR A 362 7.32 -3.12 -36.38
N LEU A 363 7.82 -4.20 -35.78
CA LEU A 363 9.22 -4.38 -35.40
C LEU A 363 9.76 -5.51 -36.26
N ASP A 364 10.83 -5.26 -36.98
CA ASP A 364 11.45 -6.28 -37.83
C ASP A 364 12.23 -7.29 -36.97
N VAL A 365 12.27 -8.55 -37.40
CA VAL A 365 12.81 -9.67 -36.60
C VAL A 365 14.29 -9.45 -36.21
N TRP A 366 15.07 -8.78 -37.05
CA TRP A 366 16.48 -8.47 -36.74
C TRP A 366 16.65 -7.38 -35.69
N GLU A 367 15.71 -6.43 -35.60
CA GLU A 367 15.74 -5.36 -34.58
C GLU A 367 15.57 -5.90 -33.16
N LEU A 368 14.99 -7.10 -33.02
CA LEU A 368 14.78 -7.75 -31.72
C LEU A 368 16.00 -8.52 -31.23
N LYS A 369 16.93 -8.92 -32.11
CA LYS A 369 18.06 -9.79 -31.75
C LYS A 369 19.02 -9.12 -30.78
N ASP A 370 19.34 -7.85 -31.02
CA ASP A 370 20.29 -7.09 -30.22
C ASP A 370 19.62 -6.20 -29.16
N LEU A 371 18.28 -6.24 -29.07
CA LEU A 371 17.48 -5.37 -28.20
C LEU A 371 17.89 -5.47 -26.72
N GLY A 372 18.17 -6.68 -26.24
CA GLY A 372 18.67 -6.90 -24.87
C GLY A 372 20.01 -6.20 -24.61
N HIS A 373 20.93 -6.22 -25.58
CA HIS A 373 22.23 -5.57 -25.48
C HIS A 373 22.10 -4.05 -25.55
N GLN A 374 21.25 -3.55 -26.45
CA GLN A 374 20.94 -2.11 -26.56
C GLN A 374 20.30 -1.57 -25.28
N THR A 375 19.39 -2.34 -24.67
CA THR A 375 18.75 -2.00 -23.40
C THR A 375 19.77 -1.93 -22.26
N ALA A 376 20.65 -2.92 -22.14
CA ALA A 376 21.71 -2.92 -21.15
C ALA A 376 22.65 -1.72 -21.32
N GLN A 377 23.05 -1.42 -22.56
CA GLN A 377 23.87 -0.24 -22.87
C GLN A 377 23.17 1.06 -22.47
N ARG A 378 21.87 1.20 -22.76
CA ARG A 378 21.08 2.40 -22.43
C ARG A 378 20.97 2.62 -20.92
N ILE A 379 20.90 1.54 -20.14
CA ILE A 379 20.85 1.57 -18.68
C ILE A 379 22.21 1.97 -18.10
N VAL A 380 23.29 1.32 -18.56
CA VAL A 380 24.66 1.58 -18.06
C VAL A 380 25.14 3.00 -18.39
N GLN A 381 24.70 3.56 -19.53
CA GLN A 381 25.03 4.93 -19.94
C GLN A 381 24.15 6.01 -19.28
N ALA A 382 23.10 5.63 -18.54
CA ALA A 382 22.23 6.58 -17.86
C ALA A 382 22.94 7.21 -16.64
N SER A 383 22.54 8.43 -16.27
CA SER A 383 23.01 9.07 -15.04
C SER A 383 22.59 8.31 -13.78
N ASP A 384 21.38 7.73 -13.81
CA ASP A 384 20.86 6.82 -12.78
C ASP A 384 20.46 5.50 -13.44
N PRO A 385 21.34 4.47 -13.38
CA PRO A 385 21.06 3.17 -13.97
C PRO A 385 19.85 2.46 -13.35
N LEU A 386 19.61 2.58 -12.05
CA LEU A 386 18.52 1.88 -11.38
C LEU A 386 17.16 2.47 -11.76
N GLN A 387 17.06 3.80 -11.75
CA GLN A 387 15.86 4.48 -12.22
C GLN A 387 15.61 4.19 -13.71
N SER A 388 16.64 4.24 -14.55
CA SER A 388 16.50 3.94 -15.98
C SER A 388 16.05 2.48 -16.21
N MET A 389 16.56 1.53 -15.43
CA MET A 389 16.15 0.13 -15.49
C MET A 389 14.67 -0.02 -15.09
N GLN A 390 14.23 0.67 -14.03
CA GLN A 390 12.83 0.65 -13.60
C GLN A 390 11.89 1.22 -14.67
N GLU A 391 12.21 2.39 -15.24
CA GLU A 391 11.38 3.06 -16.24
C GLU A 391 11.24 2.23 -17.52
N ILE A 392 12.35 1.63 -17.98
CA ILE A 392 12.36 0.75 -19.16
C ILE A 392 11.56 -0.53 -18.88
N ASN A 393 11.74 -1.17 -17.73
CA ASN A 393 11.02 -2.41 -17.40
C ASN A 393 9.51 -2.19 -17.23
N GLN A 394 9.09 -1.04 -16.68
CA GLN A 394 7.67 -0.72 -16.49
C GLN A 394 6.97 -0.33 -17.81
N ASN A 395 7.70 0.22 -18.77
CA ASN A 395 7.14 0.77 -20.02
C ASN A 395 7.71 0.11 -21.27
N PHE A 396 8.26 -1.11 -21.16
CA PHE A 396 9.06 -1.73 -22.22
C PHE A 396 8.39 -1.67 -23.61
N PRO A 397 7.11 -2.04 -23.79
CA PRO A 397 6.45 -2.02 -25.10
C PRO A 397 6.39 -0.64 -25.78
N SER A 398 6.41 0.46 -25.04
CA SER A 398 6.39 1.81 -25.61
C SER A 398 7.78 2.32 -25.99
N VAL A 399 8.83 1.83 -25.34
CA VAL A 399 10.22 2.27 -25.57
C VAL A 399 10.99 1.39 -26.55
N VAL A 400 10.52 0.19 -26.87
CA VAL A 400 11.22 -0.78 -27.75
C VAL A 400 11.64 -0.18 -29.10
N SER A 401 10.78 0.60 -29.74
CA SER A 401 11.07 1.21 -31.06
C SER A 401 12.22 2.21 -31.02
N SER A 402 12.41 2.90 -29.89
CA SER A 402 13.52 3.82 -29.68
C SER A 402 14.79 3.07 -29.32
N LEU A 403 14.67 1.98 -28.55
CA LEU A 403 15.81 1.14 -28.15
C LEU A 403 16.41 0.41 -29.35
N SER A 404 15.59 -0.11 -30.27
CA SER A 404 16.07 -0.88 -31.44
C SER A 404 16.99 -0.10 -32.37
N ARG A 405 16.85 1.23 -32.41
CA ARG A 405 17.64 2.13 -33.26
C ARG A 405 18.97 2.54 -32.65
N MET A 406 19.19 2.25 -31.37
CA MET A 406 20.43 2.61 -30.70
C MET A 406 21.59 1.81 -31.27
N LYS A 407 22.67 2.50 -31.69
CA LYS A 407 23.88 1.81 -32.12
C LYS A 407 24.54 1.10 -30.95
N LEU A 408 24.73 -0.20 -31.08
CA LEU A 408 25.45 -1.01 -30.11
C LEU A 408 26.96 -0.77 -30.24
N SER A 409 27.63 -0.55 -29.10
CA SER A 409 29.09 -0.48 -29.03
C SER A 409 29.69 -1.88 -28.95
N ASP A 410 30.77 -2.10 -29.71
CA ASP A 410 31.45 -3.41 -29.76
C ASP A 410 32.03 -3.78 -28.39
N THR A 411 32.49 -2.80 -27.61
CA THR A 411 33.02 -3.01 -26.26
C THR A 411 31.98 -3.62 -25.30
N VAL A 412 30.76 -3.06 -25.28
CA VAL A 412 29.67 -3.55 -24.42
C VAL A 412 29.24 -4.95 -24.88
N LYS A 413 29.22 -5.20 -26.19
CA LYS A 413 28.87 -6.50 -26.76
C LYS A 413 29.86 -7.59 -26.34
N ASP A 414 31.16 -7.30 -26.39
CA ASP A 414 32.22 -8.24 -26.01
C ASP A 414 32.17 -8.55 -24.50
N GLU A 415 31.95 -7.54 -23.66
CA GLU A 415 31.80 -7.70 -22.21
C GLU A 415 30.58 -8.57 -21.85
N ILE A 416 29.43 -8.31 -22.46
CA ILE A 416 28.21 -9.11 -22.24
C ILE A 416 28.47 -10.56 -22.67
N THR A 417 29.11 -10.78 -23.81
CA THR A 417 29.44 -12.12 -24.31
C THR A 417 30.41 -12.86 -23.39
N ALA A 418 31.37 -12.15 -22.79
CA ALA A 418 32.28 -12.73 -21.80
C ALA A 418 31.53 -13.15 -20.52
N ASN A 419 30.64 -12.31 -20.00
CA ASN A 419 29.82 -12.61 -18.82
C ASN A 419 28.84 -13.76 -19.07
N GLN A 420 28.29 -13.85 -20.29
CA GLN A 420 27.38 -14.92 -20.69
C GLN A 420 28.01 -16.33 -20.69
N ARG A 421 29.35 -16.43 -20.62
CA ARG A 421 30.05 -17.71 -20.44
C ARG A 421 29.80 -18.30 -19.04
N MET A 422 29.54 -17.46 -18.05
CA MET A 422 29.28 -17.86 -16.67
C MET A 422 27.77 -18.02 -16.41
N ILE A 423 26.95 -17.13 -16.98
CA ILE A 423 25.50 -17.12 -16.80
C ILE A 423 24.83 -17.14 -18.18
N PRO A 424 24.04 -18.17 -18.52
CA PRO A 424 23.40 -18.23 -19.83
C PRO A 424 22.42 -17.06 -20.05
N PRO A 425 22.28 -16.58 -21.30
CA PRO A 425 21.39 -15.47 -21.61
C PRO A 425 19.93 -15.81 -21.27
N GLY A 426 19.19 -14.80 -20.82
CA GLY A 426 17.76 -14.93 -20.50
C GLY A 426 17.43 -15.60 -19.16
N LYS A 427 18.43 -15.96 -18.35
CA LYS A 427 18.19 -16.42 -16.97
C LYS A 427 18.25 -15.26 -15.99
N SER A 428 17.26 -15.21 -15.11
CA SER A 428 17.24 -14.33 -13.94
C SER A 428 17.76 -15.10 -12.73
N LEU A 429 18.78 -14.57 -12.04
CA LEU A 429 19.35 -15.15 -10.84
C LEU A 429 19.45 -14.07 -9.77
N MET A 430 18.99 -14.36 -8.56
CA MET A 430 19.12 -13.47 -7.42
C MET A 430 19.90 -14.18 -6.31
N ALA A 431 20.87 -13.49 -5.73
CA ALA A 431 21.62 -13.98 -4.59
C ALA A 431 21.56 -12.94 -3.47
N LEU A 432 21.27 -13.39 -2.25
CA LEU A 432 21.33 -12.57 -1.05
C LEU A 432 22.39 -13.16 -0.13
N ASN A 433 23.42 -12.38 0.18
CA ASN A 433 24.56 -12.81 1.02
C ASN A 433 25.22 -14.13 0.55
N GLY A 434 25.23 -14.38 -0.76
CA GLY A 434 25.80 -15.59 -1.37
C GLY A 434 24.85 -16.80 -1.45
N ALA A 435 23.67 -16.72 -0.83
CA ALA A 435 22.61 -17.72 -1.00
C ALA A 435 21.78 -17.41 -2.25
N LEU A 436 21.62 -18.39 -3.14
CA LEU A 436 20.76 -18.26 -4.31
C LEU A 436 19.30 -18.35 -3.87
N LEU A 437 18.50 -17.38 -4.32
CA LEU A 437 17.06 -17.30 -4.07
C LEU A 437 16.31 -17.61 -5.37
N ASN A 438 15.27 -18.42 -5.26
CA ASN A 438 14.34 -18.60 -6.37
C ASN A 438 13.45 -17.36 -6.47
N ILE A 439 13.50 -16.67 -7.59
CA ILE A 439 12.79 -15.40 -7.80
C ILE A 439 11.26 -15.62 -7.78
N GLU A 440 10.80 -16.80 -8.17
CA GLU A 440 9.37 -17.16 -8.14
C GLU A 440 8.83 -17.29 -6.71
N ASP A 441 9.70 -17.59 -5.74
CA ASP A 441 9.35 -17.76 -4.34
C ASP A 441 9.52 -16.46 -3.54
N ILE A 442 9.93 -15.35 -4.16
CA ILE A 442 10.11 -14.08 -3.45
C ILE A 442 8.79 -13.31 -3.40
N ASP A 443 8.25 -13.18 -2.19
CA ASP A 443 7.13 -12.27 -1.88
C ASP A 443 7.58 -11.23 -0.83
N LEU A 444 6.94 -10.07 -0.84
CA LEU A 444 7.10 -9.01 0.15
C LEU A 444 6.66 -9.42 1.57
N TYR A 445 5.85 -10.47 1.68
CA TYR A 445 5.27 -10.93 2.94
C TYR A 445 5.96 -12.16 3.56
N LEU A 446 6.93 -12.74 2.85
CA LEU A 446 7.63 -13.99 3.20
C LEU A 446 8.74 -13.80 4.23
#